data_AF-A0A9D5UH42-F1
#
_entry.id   AF-A0A9D5UH42-F1
#
_cell.length_a   1.000
_cell.length_b   1.000
_cell.length_c   1.000
_cell.angle_alpha   90.00
_cell.angle_beta   90.00
_cell.angle_gamma   90.00
#
_symmetry.space_group_name_H-M   'P 1'
#
loop_
_entity.id
_entity.type
_entity.pdbx_description
1 polymer ?
#
loop_
_entity_poly.entity_id
_entity_poly.type
_entity_poly.pdbx_seq_one_letter_code
_entity_poly.pdbx_strand_id
1 'polypeptide(L)' 'MSNLFTDIPTELSEEVFQVLAENGQTRIERIISTGQSSAEGFWYD' A
#
# COMPACT_ATOMS: atom_id res chain seq x y z
N MET A 1 -12.49 -15.39 6.40
CA MET A 1 -11.51 -15.71 5.35
C MET A 1 -10.85 -14.39 4.98
N SER A 2 -9.52 -14.26 5.11
CA SER A 2 -8.83 -13.01 4.76
C SER A 2 -8.54 -12.99 3.26
N ASN A 3 -8.80 -11.88 2.57
CA ASN A 3 -8.59 -11.72 1.14
C ASN A 3 -8.13 -10.28 0.85
N LEU A 4 -7.31 -10.10 -0.20
CA LEU A 4 -6.75 -8.79 -0.56
C LEU A 4 -7.81 -7.75 -0.97
N PHE A 5 -9.00 -8.19 -1.37
CA PHE A 5 -10.09 -7.33 -1.85
C PHE A 5 -11.13 -6.96 -0.77
N THR A 6 -10.99 -7.45 0.46
CA THR A 6 -11.89 -7.06 1.56
C THR A 6 -11.43 -5.75 2.21
N ASP A 7 -12.38 -5.00 2.76
CA ASP A 7 -12.14 -3.75 3.51
C ASP A 7 -11.38 -2.69 2.70
N ILE A 8 -11.67 -2.58 1.39
CA ILE A 8 -11.18 -1.49 0.55
C ILE A 8 -11.97 -0.21 0.91
N PRO A 9 -11.33 0.85 1.42
CA PRO A 9 -12.01 2.10 1.70
C PRO A 9 -12.51 2.75 0.40
N THR A 10 -13.68 3.37 0.45
CA THR A 10 -14.28 4.04 -0.72
C THR A 10 -13.64 5.39 -1.05
N GLU A 11 -13.01 6.03 -0.07
CA GLU A 11 -12.34 7.33 -0.20
C GLU A 11 -10.95 7.23 0.41
N LEU A 12 -9.93 7.68 -0.32
CA LEU A 12 -8.53 7.60 0.09
C LEU A 12 -7.79 8.87 -0.39
N SER A 13 -7.39 9.74 0.54
CA SER A 13 -6.56 10.92 0.21
C SER A 13 -5.08 10.54 0.01
N GLU A 14 -4.62 9.49 0.68
CA GLU A 14 -3.25 8.98 0.65
C GLU A 14 -3.24 7.46 0.53
N GLU A 15 -2.14 6.86 0.10
CA GLU A 15 -2.00 5.39 0.03
C GLU A 15 -2.10 4.75 1.43
N VAL A 16 -2.74 3.57 1.51
CA VAL A 16 -2.82 2.80 2.75
C VAL A 16 -1.88 1.61 2.70
N PHE A 17 -0.96 1.53 3.68
CA PHE A 17 0.00 0.44 3.85
C PHE A 17 -0.43 -0.47 5.00
N GLN A 18 -0.52 -1.77 4.74
CA GLN A 18 -0.91 -2.77 5.73
C GLN A 18 0.02 -3.97 5.70
N VAL A 19 0.65 -4.27 6.84
CA VAL A 19 1.48 -5.46 6.99
C VAL A 19 0.58 -6.70 7.08
N LEU A 20 0.78 -7.65 6.16
CA LEU A 20 0.09 -8.94 6.16
C LEU A 20 0.88 -10.00 6.93
N ALA A 21 2.20 -9.95 6.81
CA ALA A 21 3.15 -10.80 7.53
C ALA A 21 4.52 -10.14 7.54
N GLU A 22 5.29 -10.34 8.61
CA GLU A 22 6.67 -9.89 8.67
C GLU A 22 7.53 -10.79 9.57
N ASN A 23 8.83 -10.77 9.31
CA ASN A 23 9.87 -11.30 10.18
C ASN A 23 11.09 -10.36 10.12
N GLY A 24 12.20 -10.72 10.78
CA GLY A 24 13.39 -9.86 10.84
C GLY A 24 14.09 -9.56 9.51
N GLN A 25 13.73 -10.23 8.41
CA GLN A 25 14.38 -10.09 7.10
C GLN A 25 13.38 -9.84 5.96
N THR A 26 12.08 -9.94 6.20
CA THR A 26 11.06 -9.91 5.15
C THR A 26 9.78 -9.31 5.67
N ARG A 27 9.19 -8.44 4.86
CA ARG A 27 7.88 -7.83 5.09
C ARG A 27 7.01 -8.03 3.85
N ILE A 28 5.78 -8.49 4.07
CA ILE A 28 4.75 -8.62 3.06
C ILE A 28 3.67 -7.61 3.42
N GLU A 29 3.43 -6.65 2.53
CA GLU A 29 2.43 -5.60 2.74
C GLU A 29 1.44 -5.51 1.58
N ARG A 30 0.20 -5.14 1.93
CA ARG A 30 -0.84 -4.70 1.02
C ARG A 30 -0.79 -3.18 0.96
N ILE A 31 -0.68 -2.64 -0.24
CA ILE A 31 -0.77 -1.20 -0.51
C ILE A 31 -2.07 -0.97 -1.28
N ILE A 32 -2.90 -0.03 -0.83
CA ILE A 32 -4.13 0.38 -1.51
C ILE A 32 -3.95 1.82 -1.97
N SER A 33 -4.12 2.04 -3.28
CA SER A 33 -4.01 3.35 -3.94
C SER A 33 -5.20 3.54 -4.87
N THR A 34 -5.70 4.77 -4.98
CA THR A 34 -6.85 5.20 -5.80
C THR A 34 -6.45 6.20 -6.90
N GLY A 35 -5.16 6.26 -7.24
CA GLY A 35 -4.62 7.15 -8.28
C GLY A 35 -3.48 8.05 -7.81
N GLN A 36 -3.01 7.88 -6.57
CA GLN A 36 -1.78 8.50 -6.09
C GLN A 36 -0.61 8.08 -6.98
N SER A 37 0.32 8.99 -7.18
CA SER A 37 1.57 8.75 -7.90
C SER A 37 2.71 9.46 -7.18
N SER A 38 3.92 8.94 -7.35
CA SER A 38 5.12 9.68 -6.95
C SER A 38 5.17 11.04 -7.64
N ALA A 39 5.69 12.04 -6.95
CA ALA A 39 5.92 13.36 -7.54
C ALA A 39 6.92 13.28 -8.71
N GLU A 40 6.89 14.26 -9.60
CA GLU A 40 7.91 14.41 -10.63
C GLU A 40 9.30 14.59 -9.99
N GLY A 41 10.31 13.88 -10.50
CA GLY A 41 11.66 13.87 -9.92
C GLY A 41 11.79 13.14 -8.58
N PHE A 42 10.75 12.45 -8.11
CA PHE A 42 10.80 11.68 -6.85
C PHE A 42 11.75 10.48 -6.92
N TRP A 43 11.90 9.87 -8.10
CA TRP A 43 12.86 8.81 -8.34
C TRP A 43 14.11 9.36 -9.04
N TYR A 44 15.28 8.94 -8.54
CA TYR A 44 16.68 9.22 -8.96
C TYR A 44 16.98 10.55 -9.70
N ASP A 45 17.87 11.35 -9.10
CA ASP A 45 19.03 11.89 -9.85
C ASP A 45 20.00 10.75 -10.17
#